data_AF-A0A817AGU2-F1
#
_entry.id   AF-A0A817AGU2-F1
#
_cell.length_a   1.000
_cell.length_b   1.000
_cell.length_c   1.000
_cell.angle_alpha   90.00
_cell.angle_beta   90.00
_cell.angle_gamma   90.00
#
_symmetry.space_group_name_H-M   'P 1'
#
loop_
_entity.id
_entity.type
_entity.pdbx_description
1 polymer ?
#
loop_
_entity_poly.entity_id
_entity_poly.type
_entity_poly.pdbx_seq_one_letter_code
_entity_poly.pdbx_strand_id
1 'polypeptide(L)'
;MPANGHVTPQNAKAPAVVEVNILSEDDQAINPADHYGVTPDYSIQVNGRNTIYSNEYIESKYMYEMNHCDVDHQAKEVKITPRKYQYNFRTKRQVQRTGVMLVGWGGNNGSTVTGAIIANRDKITWMRKEGEQFPNYYGSLTQSTTIRLGSNNEGKEIHIPFNTILPMLHPNDIVIGGWDINGANIGEAMERACVFDYALQEKLKPKLSKLKPLPSIYYPDFIAANQEDRANNLIPKGTKQQDLEHLRNDIRTFKRNNNLEKVIILWTANTERYTDVRPGLNTTKEEVLQSIADNDDEISPSNIFACAAILENCPYINGSPQNTLVPGIIELAEKHNVFIGGDDFKSGQTKLKSVLADFLVSAGLKLESIVSYNHLGNNDGKNLSAPQQFRSKEISKSNVVDDMVGANHLLYDKKTNEHPDHVVVIKYVPFVKDSKRAMDEYISSIFMNGINTIAIHNTCEDSLLASPLIIDLVILTELMTRITYSTNDNEKYQSFEAVLSILSYLLKAPLVPSGTPVINALFKQHRCITNIFSACAGIAMDTDMLLEHKTKLPKPMKIQF
;
A
#
# COMPACT_ATOMS: atom_id res chain seq x y z
N MET A 1 29.12 41.53 58.71
CA MET A 1 29.56 40.48 59.64
C MET A 1 28.72 40.55 60.90
N PRO A 2 28.33 39.42 61.52
CA PRO A 2 28.21 38.04 61.02
C PRO A 2 26.76 37.53 61.26
N ALA A 3 26.31 36.31 60.95
CA ALA A 3 26.96 35.05 60.61
C ALA A 3 26.04 34.18 59.72
N ASN A 4 26.70 33.26 59.04
CA ASN A 4 26.24 32.31 58.03
C ASN A 4 25.12 31.35 58.45
N GLY A 5 24.27 31.02 57.48
CA GLY A 5 23.48 29.79 57.42
C GLY A 5 23.28 29.39 55.97
N HIS A 6 24.20 28.60 55.42
CA HIS A 6 24.05 27.96 54.11
C HIS A 6 22.88 26.98 54.16
N VAL A 7 21.83 27.23 53.39
CA VAL A 7 20.79 26.24 53.08
C VAL A 7 20.89 25.92 51.60
N THR A 8 21.37 24.72 51.31
CA THR A 8 21.30 24.05 50.01
C THR A 8 19.83 23.84 49.63
N PRO A 9 19.38 24.16 48.40
CA PRO A 9 18.03 23.81 47.98
C PRO A 9 17.95 22.28 47.82
N GLN A 10 17.08 21.67 48.62
CA GLN A 10 16.67 20.28 48.44
C GLN A 10 16.08 20.09 47.05
N ASN A 11 16.51 19.03 46.37
CA ASN A 11 15.94 18.52 45.13
C ASN A 11 14.42 18.48 45.21
N ALA A 12 13.76 19.34 44.42
CA ALA A 12 12.34 19.21 44.14
C ALA A 12 12.15 17.89 43.38
N LYS A 13 11.53 16.91 44.05
CA LYS A 13 11.10 15.65 43.44
C LYS A 13 10.16 15.98 42.28
N ALA A 14 10.52 15.51 41.09
CA ALA A 14 9.62 15.45 39.94
C ALA A 14 8.32 14.71 40.32
N PRO A 15 7.16 15.07 39.73
CA PRO A 15 5.92 14.37 40.01
C PRO A 15 6.08 12.91 39.63
N ALA A 16 5.66 12.03 40.53
CA ALA A 16 5.69 10.58 40.35
C ALA A 16 4.98 10.23 39.03
N VAL A 17 5.77 9.81 38.05
CA VAL A 17 5.25 8.95 36.99
C VAL A 17 4.76 7.72 37.72
N VAL A 18 3.45 7.50 37.70
CA VAL A 18 2.90 6.20 38.07
C VAL A 18 3.44 5.26 36.99
N GLU A 19 4.56 4.59 37.28
CA GLU A 19 4.95 3.39 36.58
C GLU A 19 3.79 2.42 36.78
N VAL A 20 2.95 2.31 35.75
CA VAL A 20 1.99 1.22 35.66
C VAL A 20 2.85 -0.02 35.50
N ASN A 21 3.06 -0.72 36.62
CA ASN A 21 3.69 -2.03 36.64
C ASN A 21 2.86 -2.91 35.70
N ILE A 22 3.39 -3.18 34.51
CA ILE A 22 2.71 -3.94 33.48
C ILE A 22 2.58 -5.37 34.02
N LEU A 23 1.33 -5.81 34.27
CA LEU A 23 0.95 -7.16 34.69
C LEU A 23 1.78 -8.20 33.90
N SER A 24 2.41 -9.23 34.47
CA SER A 24 2.21 -9.95 35.74
C SER A 24 3.54 -10.37 36.39
N GLU A 25 3.65 -10.26 37.72
CA GLU A 25 4.63 -11.01 38.56
C GLU A 25 4.25 -12.50 38.64
N ASP A 26 4.11 -13.14 37.48
CA ASP A 26 3.85 -14.57 37.37
C ASP A 26 5.04 -15.17 36.60
N ASP A 27 5.98 -15.78 37.33
CA ASP A 27 7.21 -16.43 36.82
C ASP A 27 6.93 -17.54 35.76
N GLN A 28 5.65 -17.80 35.45
CA GLN A 28 5.20 -18.79 34.47
C GLN A 28 4.99 -18.23 33.05
N ALA A 29 4.93 -16.91 32.86
CA ALA A 29 4.69 -16.30 31.55
C ALA A 29 5.95 -15.64 30.97
N ILE A 30 6.33 -15.99 29.74
CA ILE A 30 7.34 -15.23 28.98
C ILE A 30 6.72 -13.89 28.60
N ASN A 31 7.35 -12.79 28.98
CA ASN A 31 6.89 -11.44 28.64
C ASN A 31 6.93 -11.24 27.12
N PRO A 32 5.81 -10.89 26.45
CA PRO A 32 5.80 -10.57 25.02
C PRO A 32 6.71 -9.38 24.66
N ALA A 33 7.12 -8.54 25.61
CA ALA A 33 8.07 -7.46 25.35
C ALA A 33 9.54 -7.93 25.29
N ASP A 34 9.87 -9.13 25.79
CA ASP A 34 11.23 -9.69 25.80
C ASP A 34 11.58 -10.36 24.47
N HIS A 35 11.57 -9.58 23.38
CA HIS A 35 11.98 -10.03 22.05
C HIS A 35 13.43 -9.63 21.73
N TYR A 36 14.16 -10.50 21.01
CA TYR A 36 15.42 -10.10 20.38
C TYR A 36 15.11 -9.41 19.06
N GLY A 37 15.14 -8.08 19.05
CA GLY A 37 15.05 -7.27 17.84
C GLY A 37 16.34 -7.33 17.03
N VAL A 38 16.24 -7.73 15.77
CA VAL A 38 17.35 -7.73 14.81
C VAL A 38 17.40 -6.38 14.09
N THR A 39 18.59 -5.77 13.96
CA THR A 39 18.73 -4.49 13.23
C THR A 39 18.81 -4.71 11.70
N PRO A 40 18.46 -3.70 10.87
CA PRO A 40 18.34 -3.87 9.41
C PRO A 40 19.62 -4.27 8.66
N ASP A 41 20.79 -4.18 9.29
CA ASP A 41 22.10 -4.54 8.73
C ASP A 41 22.41 -6.04 8.80
N TYR A 42 21.50 -6.85 9.36
CA TYR A 42 21.69 -8.29 9.51
C TYR A 42 21.34 -9.03 8.22
N SER A 43 22.18 -10.00 7.85
CA SER A 43 21.89 -10.95 6.77
C SER A 43 21.08 -12.12 7.30
N ILE A 44 19.94 -12.41 6.66
CA ILE A 44 19.16 -13.62 6.95
C ILE A 44 19.58 -14.73 6.00
N GLN A 45 19.85 -15.91 6.57
CA GLN A 45 20.14 -17.13 5.83
C GLN A 45 19.27 -18.26 6.36
N VAL A 46 18.47 -18.85 5.48
CA VAL A 46 17.74 -20.08 5.79
C VAL A 46 18.67 -21.26 5.57
N ASN A 47 19.02 -21.93 6.67
CA ASN A 47 19.79 -23.17 6.64
C ASN A 47 18.83 -24.35 6.42
N GLY A 48 18.48 -24.63 5.16
CA GLY A 48 17.55 -25.69 4.80
C GLY A 48 17.79 -26.25 3.40
N ARG A 49 17.44 -27.53 3.17
CA ARG A 49 17.66 -28.18 1.85
C ARG A 49 16.77 -27.68 0.74
N ASN A 50 15.67 -27.03 1.12
CA ASN A 50 14.72 -26.46 0.17
C ASN A 50 15.11 -25.05 -0.25
N THR A 51 16.20 -24.49 0.28
CA THR A 51 16.65 -23.13 -0.02
C THR A 51 18.10 -23.13 -0.47
N ILE A 52 18.36 -22.56 -1.64
CA ILE A 52 19.70 -22.45 -2.20
C ILE A 52 19.99 -20.96 -2.42
N TYR A 53 21.08 -20.48 -1.82
CA TYR A 53 21.61 -19.15 -2.05
C TYR A 53 22.78 -19.24 -3.03
N SER A 54 22.61 -18.66 -4.21
CA SER A 54 23.70 -18.41 -5.15
C SER A 54 24.03 -16.91 -5.16
N ASN A 55 25.08 -16.50 -5.89
CA ASN A 55 25.38 -15.08 -6.07
C ASN A 55 24.24 -14.34 -6.79
N GLU A 56 23.48 -15.03 -7.64
CA GLU A 56 22.45 -14.41 -8.48
C GLU A 56 21.03 -14.56 -7.91
N TYR A 57 20.72 -15.70 -7.31
CA TYR A 57 19.36 -16.07 -6.91
C TYR A 57 19.25 -16.60 -5.49
N ILE A 58 18.09 -16.37 -4.87
CA ILE A 58 17.54 -17.20 -3.79
C ILE A 58 16.53 -18.13 -4.46
N GLU A 59 16.77 -19.43 -4.38
CA GLU A 59 15.87 -20.46 -4.89
C GLU A 59 15.23 -21.20 -3.73
N SER A 60 13.90 -21.34 -3.75
CA SER A 60 13.13 -21.94 -2.66
C SER A 60 12.10 -22.92 -3.19
N LYS A 61 12.12 -24.15 -2.68
CA LYS A 61 11.07 -25.16 -2.91
C LYS A 61 10.01 -25.04 -1.82
N TYR A 62 8.78 -24.75 -2.23
CA TYR A 62 7.66 -24.55 -1.34
C TYR A 62 6.51 -25.49 -1.70
N MET A 63 5.91 -26.10 -0.67
CA MET A 63 4.74 -26.95 -0.82
C MET A 63 3.51 -26.16 -0.40
N TYR A 64 2.74 -25.66 -1.37
CA TYR A 64 1.49 -24.96 -1.11
C TYR A 64 0.38 -25.96 -0.80
N GLU A 65 -0.14 -25.91 0.43
CA GLU A 65 -1.24 -26.77 0.87
C GLU A 65 -2.56 -26.00 0.80
N MET A 66 -3.58 -26.61 0.18
CA MET A 66 -4.90 -26.01 0.03
C MET A 66 -5.98 -27.07 0.13
N ASN A 67 -7.07 -26.75 0.81
CA ASN A 67 -8.25 -27.59 0.86
C ASN A 67 -9.10 -27.39 -0.39
N HIS A 68 -9.49 -28.49 -1.03
CA HIS A 68 -10.58 -28.52 -2.00
C HIS A 68 -11.86 -28.96 -1.28
N CYS A 69 -12.93 -28.18 -1.42
CA CYS A 69 -14.17 -28.40 -0.66
C CYS A 69 -15.36 -28.59 -1.63
N ASP A 70 -16.09 -29.69 -1.47
CA ASP A 70 -17.34 -29.97 -2.16
C ASP A 70 -18.50 -29.89 -1.16
N VAL A 71 -19.53 -29.10 -1.49
CA VAL A 71 -20.71 -28.90 -0.62
C VAL A 71 -21.92 -29.60 -1.23
N ASP A 72 -22.47 -30.58 -0.52
CA ASP A 72 -23.74 -31.23 -0.87
C ASP A 72 -24.86 -30.70 0.04
N HIS A 73 -25.67 -29.80 -0.52
CA HIS A 73 -26.80 -29.21 0.22
C HIS A 73 -27.95 -30.20 0.49
N GLN A 74 -28.10 -31.26 -0.32
CA GLN A 74 -29.15 -32.27 -0.12
C GLN A 74 -28.75 -33.23 1.02
N ALA A 75 -27.51 -33.71 0.99
CA ALA A 75 -26.95 -34.56 2.04
C ALA A 75 -26.55 -33.79 3.31
N LYS A 76 -26.48 -32.45 3.25
CA LYS A 76 -25.96 -31.56 4.30
C LYS A 76 -24.52 -31.92 4.70
N GLU A 77 -23.69 -32.22 3.71
CA GLU A 77 -22.32 -32.68 3.89
C GLU A 77 -21.33 -31.68 3.25
N VAL A 78 -20.16 -31.51 3.87
CA VAL A 78 -19.01 -30.83 3.26
C VAL A 78 -17.85 -31.81 3.21
N LYS A 79 -17.42 -32.15 2.00
CA LYS A 79 -16.26 -33.04 1.78
C LYS A 79 -15.02 -32.18 1.58
N ILE A 80 -14.01 -32.40 2.40
CA ILE A 80 -12.74 -31.64 2.37
C ILE A 80 -11.62 -32.57 1.93
N THR A 81 -10.96 -32.23 0.82
CA THR A 81 -9.80 -32.94 0.29
C THR A 81 -8.57 -32.03 0.37
N PRO A 82 -7.66 -32.23 1.33
CA PRO A 82 -6.39 -31.52 1.38
C PRO A 82 -5.53 -31.88 0.15
N ARG A 83 -5.03 -30.86 -0.56
CA ARG A 83 -4.15 -31.01 -1.72
C ARG A 83 -2.83 -30.26 -1.50
N LYS A 84 -1.78 -30.70 -2.18
CA LYS A 84 -0.45 -30.10 -2.13
C LYS A 84 0.04 -29.79 -3.54
N TYR A 85 0.62 -28.61 -3.72
CA TYR A 85 1.12 -28.09 -4.99
C TYR A 85 2.56 -27.61 -4.81
N GLN A 86 3.49 -28.16 -5.59
CA GLN A 86 4.90 -27.80 -5.46
C GLN A 86 5.24 -26.58 -6.33
N TYR A 87 5.77 -25.54 -5.69
CA TYR A 87 6.34 -24.37 -6.32
C TYR A 87 7.85 -24.34 -6.12
N ASN A 88 8.58 -24.00 -7.18
CA ASN A 88 9.98 -23.60 -7.07
C ASN A 88 10.06 -22.10 -7.32
N PHE A 89 10.27 -21.31 -6.29
CA PHE A 89 10.48 -19.86 -6.40
C PHE A 89 11.94 -19.56 -6.69
N ARG A 90 12.18 -18.54 -7.51
CA ARG A 90 13.49 -17.97 -7.79
C ARG A 90 13.41 -16.46 -7.71
N THR A 91 14.15 -15.89 -6.76
CA THR A 91 14.22 -14.45 -6.50
C THR A 91 15.60 -13.94 -6.87
N LYS A 92 15.69 -13.03 -7.84
CA LYS A 92 16.97 -12.38 -8.18
C LYS A 92 17.44 -11.49 -7.03
N ARG A 93 18.68 -11.68 -6.57
CA ARG A 93 19.25 -11.00 -5.39
C ARG A 93 19.65 -9.55 -5.66
N GLN A 94 20.13 -9.27 -6.87
CA GLN A 94 20.56 -7.93 -7.24
C GLN A 94 19.33 -7.02 -7.39
N VAL A 95 19.21 -6.05 -6.46
CA VAL A 95 18.23 -4.98 -6.52
C VAL A 95 18.53 -4.08 -7.71
N GLN A 96 17.52 -3.76 -8.50
CA GLN A 96 17.71 -2.99 -9.73
C GLN A 96 17.76 -1.50 -9.43
N ARG A 97 18.61 -0.76 -10.16
CA ARG A 97 18.59 0.69 -10.08
C ARG A 97 17.28 1.22 -10.66
N THR A 98 16.43 1.73 -9.78
CA THR A 98 15.01 1.97 -10.06
C THR A 98 14.69 3.45 -10.05
N GLY A 99 14.05 3.90 -11.12
CA GLY A 99 13.40 5.21 -11.15
C GLY A 99 11.90 5.09 -10.96
N VAL A 100 11.30 6.13 -10.40
CA VAL A 100 9.85 6.26 -10.24
C VAL A 100 9.43 7.56 -10.91
N MET A 101 8.46 7.46 -11.82
CA MET A 101 7.84 8.64 -12.42
C MET A 101 6.42 8.80 -11.89
N LEU A 102 6.20 9.88 -11.14
CA LEU A 102 4.91 10.19 -10.53
C LEU A 102 4.07 11.05 -11.46
N VAL A 103 2.84 10.62 -11.77
CA VAL A 103 1.85 11.52 -12.36
C VAL A 103 1.23 12.32 -11.22
N GLY A 104 1.29 13.66 -11.29
CA GLY A 104 0.95 14.55 -10.18
C GLY A 104 2.11 14.78 -9.21
N TRP A 105 3.35 14.82 -9.72
CA TRP A 105 4.56 14.93 -8.90
C TRP A 105 4.60 16.23 -8.05
N GLY A 106 4.04 17.33 -8.54
CA GLY A 106 3.90 18.61 -7.83
C GLY A 106 2.67 18.70 -6.92
N GLY A 107 1.97 17.58 -6.69
CA GLY A 107 0.89 17.46 -5.70
C GLY A 107 1.40 17.33 -4.27
N ASN A 108 0.47 17.23 -3.32
CA ASN A 108 0.80 17.05 -1.90
C ASN A 108 1.64 15.78 -1.67
N ASN A 109 1.15 14.62 -2.15
CA ASN A 109 1.86 13.35 -2.02
C ASN A 109 3.21 13.36 -2.76
N GLY A 110 3.24 13.82 -4.01
CA GLY A 110 4.45 13.81 -4.84
C GLY A 110 5.58 14.67 -4.26
N SER A 111 5.26 15.87 -3.76
CA SER A 111 6.23 16.72 -3.07
C SER A 111 6.66 16.16 -1.72
N THR A 112 5.72 15.56 -0.96
CA THR A 112 5.99 14.95 0.34
C THR A 112 6.91 13.74 0.22
N VAL A 113 6.61 12.77 -0.65
CA VAL A 113 7.45 11.57 -0.83
C VAL A 113 8.87 11.95 -1.30
N THR A 114 8.99 12.94 -2.17
CA THR A 114 10.29 13.44 -2.66
C THR A 114 11.08 14.12 -1.54
N GLY A 115 10.43 14.99 -0.75
CA GLY A 115 11.04 15.64 0.40
C GLY A 115 11.46 14.64 1.49
N ALA A 116 10.62 13.66 1.78
CA ALA A 116 10.91 12.63 2.78
C ALA A 116 12.10 11.75 2.40
N ILE A 117 12.21 11.35 1.12
CA ILE A 117 13.36 10.57 0.63
C ILE A 117 14.66 11.38 0.72
N ILE A 118 14.64 12.65 0.31
CA ILE A 118 15.83 13.51 0.41
C ILE A 118 16.20 13.76 1.87
N ALA A 119 15.23 14.02 2.74
CA ALA A 119 15.47 14.22 4.16
C ALA A 119 16.13 12.99 4.81
N ASN A 120 15.61 11.79 4.54
CA ASN A 120 16.17 10.53 5.06
C ASN A 120 17.56 10.23 4.49
N ARG A 121 17.73 10.33 3.17
CA ARG A 121 19.02 10.08 2.51
C ARG A 121 20.12 11.01 3.01
N ASP A 122 19.79 12.29 3.14
CA ASP A 122 20.76 13.33 3.51
C ASP A 122 20.79 13.58 5.04
N LYS A 123 20.05 12.78 5.82
CA LYS A 123 19.94 12.84 7.29
C LYS A 123 19.61 14.25 7.82
N ILE A 124 18.66 14.93 7.19
CA ILE A 124 18.27 16.30 7.51
C ILE A 124 17.40 16.33 8.76
N THR A 125 17.95 16.82 9.87
CA THR A 125 17.20 17.08 11.11
C THR A 125 16.56 18.46 11.10
N TRP A 126 15.48 18.64 11.88
CA TRP A 126 14.82 19.94 12.05
C TRP A 126 14.31 20.13 13.47
N MET A 127 14.10 21.37 13.88
CA MET A 127 13.57 21.67 15.21
C MET A 127 12.04 21.75 15.18
N ARG A 128 11.42 21.15 16.20
CA ARG A 128 10.03 21.44 16.62
C ARG A 128 10.04 21.99 18.04
N LYS A 129 8.88 22.40 18.54
CA LYS A 129 8.73 22.90 19.91
C LYS A 129 9.12 21.84 20.96
N GLU A 130 9.01 20.55 20.60
CA GLU A 130 9.40 19.41 21.42
C GLU A 130 10.90 19.07 21.35
N GLY A 131 11.66 19.71 20.47
CA GLY A 131 13.09 19.46 20.28
C GLY A 131 13.45 19.04 18.85
N GLU A 132 14.70 18.59 18.68
CA GLU A 132 15.21 18.12 17.39
C GLU A 132 14.49 16.85 16.94
N GLN A 133 14.14 16.80 15.66
CA GLN A 133 13.50 15.68 15.00
C GLN A 133 14.43 15.08 13.94
N PHE A 134 14.30 13.77 13.75
CA PHE A 134 15.07 13.01 12.78
C PHE A 134 14.15 12.49 11.68
N PRO A 135 14.62 12.48 10.41
CA PRO A 135 13.86 11.90 9.32
C PRO A 135 13.74 10.39 9.53
N ASN A 136 12.58 9.84 9.18
CA ASN A 136 12.29 8.42 9.26
C ASN A 136 11.30 8.00 8.15
N TYR A 137 10.98 6.71 8.09
CA TYR A 137 9.97 6.14 7.19
C TYR A 137 8.80 5.52 7.96
N TYR A 138 8.38 6.12 9.09
CA TYR A 138 7.23 5.63 9.84
C TYR A 138 5.96 5.57 8.97
N GLY A 139 5.12 4.57 9.23
CA GLY A 139 3.92 4.29 8.43
C GLY A 139 4.17 3.41 7.19
N SER A 140 5.43 3.17 6.81
CA SER A 140 5.79 2.22 5.76
C SER A 140 5.79 0.79 6.29
N LEU A 141 5.11 -0.10 5.58
CA LEU A 141 5.16 -1.56 5.78
C LEU A 141 6.59 -2.06 5.61
N THR A 142 7.24 -1.70 4.51
CA THR A 142 8.53 -2.29 4.17
C THR A 142 9.66 -1.76 5.07
N GLN A 143 9.59 -0.51 5.53
CA GLN A 143 10.69 0.14 6.25
C GLN A 143 10.52 0.17 7.76
N SER A 144 9.29 0.04 8.27
CA SER A 144 8.99 0.29 9.70
C SER A 144 8.14 -0.79 10.36
N THR A 145 8.04 -1.99 9.78
CA THR A 145 7.40 -3.14 10.45
C THR A 145 8.34 -4.32 10.55
N THR A 146 7.95 -5.27 11.39
CA THR A 146 8.68 -6.51 11.62
C THR A 146 7.78 -7.72 11.35
N ILE A 147 8.40 -8.86 11.07
CA ILE A 147 7.72 -10.17 11.07
C ILE A 147 8.35 -11.09 12.10
N ARG A 148 7.54 -11.99 12.65
CA ARG A 148 8.01 -13.07 13.52
C ARG A 148 8.59 -14.21 12.70
N LEU A 149 9.78 -14.70 13.08
CA LEU A 149 10.41 -15.87 12.45
C LEU A 149 10.20 -17.17 13.24
N GLY A 150 9.96 -17.06 14.54
CA GLY A 150 9.89 -18.18 15.47
C GLY A 150 10.64 -17.85 16.76
N SER A 151 11.05 -18.88 17.49
CA SER A 151 11.70 -18.73 18.81
C SER A 151 13.11 -19.30 18.85
N ASN A 152 13.97 -18.73 19.68
CA ASN A 152 15.31 -19.27 19.95
C ASN A 152 15.27 -20.42 20.98
N ASN A 153 16.44 -20.97 21.34
CA ASN A 153 16.56 -22.06 22.32
C ASN A 153 16.07 -21.70 23.73
N GLU A 154 15.97 -20.40 24.05
CA GLU A 154 15.43 -19.89 25.32
C GLU A 154 13.90 -19.69 25.26
N GLY A 155 13.27 -19.98 24.11
CA GLY A 155 11.84 -19.73 23.90
C GLY A 155 11.48 -18.27 23.61
N LYS A 156 12.47 -17.38 23.44
CA LYS A 156 12.23 -15.98 23.09
C LYS A 156 11.95 -15.84 21.61
N GLU A 157 10.93 -15.07 21.28
CA GLU A 157 10.56 -14.81 19.89
C GLU A 157 11.59 -13.90 19.21
N ILE A 158 11.85 -14.22 17.95
CA ILE A 158 12.76 -13.49 17.07
C ILE A 158 11.92 -12.77 16.02
N HIS A 159 12.05 -11.44 16.01
CA HIS A 159 11.43 -10.57 15.03
C HIS A 159 12.50 -9.92 14.15
N ILE A 160 12.23 -9.87 12.85
CA ILE A 160 13.11 -9.23 11.86
C ILE A 160 12.39 -8.07 11.17
N PRO A 161 13.11 -7.05 10.68
CA PRO A 161 12.52 -6.03 9.83
C PRO A 161 11.96 -6.62 8.53
N PHE A 162 10.80 -6.13 8.08
CA PHE A 162 10.11 -6.68 6.91
C PHE A 162 10.99 -6.69 5.64
N ASN A 163 11.76 -5.62 5.40
CA ASN A 163 12.66 -5.50 4.25
C ASN A 163 13.88 -6.44 4.28
N THR A 164 14.05 -7.26 5.32
CA THR A 164 15.14 -8.24 5.41
C THR A 164 14.73 -9.63 4.93
N ILE A 165 13.43 -9.92 4.78
CA ILE A 165 12.90 -11.22 4.32
C ILE A 165 13.52 -11.61 2.97
N LEU A 166 13.61 -10.63 2.06
CA LEU A 166 14.24 -10.73 0.74
C LEU A 166 15.00 -9.42 0.47
N PRO A 167 16.01 -9.40 -0.41
CA PRO A 167 16.65 -8.15 -0.81
C PRO A 167 15.64 -7.19 -1.45
N MET A 168 15.39 -6.05 -0.82
CA MET A 168 14.45 -5.02 -1.27
C MET A 168 15.15 -3.71 -1.63
N LEU A 169 14.56 -2.97 -2.56
CA LEU A 169 14.94 -1.60 -2.85
C LEU A 169 14.80 -0.72 -1.59
N HIS A 170 15.85 0.03 -1.26
CA HIS A 170 15.77 1.03 -0.19
C HIS A 170 15.23 2.35 -0.75
N PRO A 171 14.32 3.06 -0.05
CA PRO A 171 13.70 4.27 -0.59
C PRO A 171 14.70 5.40 -0.92
N ASN A 172 15.83 5.47 -0.19
CA ASN A 172 16.91 6.44 -0.47
C ASN A 172 17.56 6.27 -1.86
N ASP A 173 17.46 5.10 -2.46
CA ASP A 173 18.07 4.78 -3.75
C ASP A 173 17.13 5.03 -4.94
N ILE A 174 15.88 5.41 -4.66
CA ILE A 174 14.89 5.73 -5.69
C ILE A 174 15.26 7.03 -6.39
N VAL A 175 15.35 6.99 -7.73
CA VAL A 175 15.43 8.20 -8.55
C VAL A 175 14.01 8.67 -8.91
N ILE A 176 13.57 9.80 -8.36
CA ILE A 176 12.22 10.31 -8.57
C ILE A 176 12.19 11.38 -9.66
N GLY A 177 11.22 11.25 -10.57
CA GLY A 177 10.80 12.24 -11.54
C GLY A 177 9.29 12.20 -11.73
N GLY A 178 8.79 12.85 -12.78
CA GLY A 178 7.38 12.73 -13.14
C GLY A 178 6.81 13.97 -13.80
N TRP A 179 5.49 13.99 -13.86
CA TRP A 179 4.70 14.99 -14.57
C TRP A 179 3.75 15.71 -13.62
N ASP A 180 3.41 16.95 -13.95
CA ASP A 180 2.32 17.67 -13.29
C ASP A 180 1.77 18.71 -14.27
N ILE A 181 0.46 18.91 -14.25
CA ILE A 181 -0.20 19.98 -15.02
C ILE A 181 0.20 21.38 -14.53
N ASN A 182 0.82 21.47 -13.35
CA ASN A 182 1.37 22.70 -12.78
C ASN A 182 2.90 22.71 -12.84
N GLY A 183 3.48 23.81 -13.34
CA GLY A 183 4.91 23.95 -13.59
C GLY A 183 5.75 24.38 -12.38
N ALA A 184 5.17 24.48 -11.19
CA ALA A 184 5.90 24.82 -9.97
C ALA A 184 6.97 23.78 -9.68
N ASN A 185 8.15 24.22 -9.22
CA ASN A 185 9.19 23.29 -8.78
C ASN A 185 8.77 22.56 -7.50
N ILE A 186 9.45 21.47 -7.15
CA ILE A 186 9.05 20.64 -6.00
C ILE A 186 9.18 21.40 -4.66
N GLY A 187 10.07 22.40 -4.56
CA GLY A 187 10.15 23.28 -3.39
C GLY A 187 8.91 24.14 -3.21
N GLU A 188 8.43 24.77 -4.28
CA GLU A 188 7.17 25.53 -4.29
C GLU A 188 5.96 24.63 -4.06
N ALA A 189 5.98 23.41 -4.61
CA ALA A 189 4.94 22.42 -4.40
C ALA A 189 4.85 21.99 -2.92
N MET A 190 6.00 21.79 -2.25
CA MET A 190 6.09 21.48 -0.83
C MET A 190 5.50 22.60 0.04
N GLU A 191 5.83 23.86 -0.25
CA GLU A 191 5.28 25.02 0.46
C GLU A 191 3.76 25.10 0.29
N ARG A 192 3.28 24.96 -0.96
CA ARG A 192 1.85 24.93 -1.29
C ARG A 192 1.10 23.78 -0.58
N ALA A 193 1.74 22.63 -0.45
CA ALA A 193 1.14 21.45 0.19
C ALA A 193 0.91 21.64 1.69
N CYS A 194 1.72 22.48 2.37
CA CYS A 194 1.62 22.75 3.80
C CYS A 194 1.67 21.47 4.67
N VAL A 195 2.52 20.50 4.30
CA VAL A 195 2.62 19.19 4.98
C VAL A 195 3.75 19.16 6.00
N PHE A 196 4.98 19.46 5.59
CA PHE A 196 6.13 19.43 6.49
C PHE A 196 6.15 20.61 7.45
N ASP A 197 6.76 20.42 8.63
CA ASP A 197 7.11 21.54 9.51
C ASP A 197 7.95 22.57 8.75
N TYR A 198 7.70 23.85 9.01
CA TYR A 198 8.36 24.95 8.30
C TYR A 198 9.90 24.88 8.37
N ALA A 199 10.46 24.52 9.52
CA ALA A 199 11.91 24.38 9.68
C ALA A 199 12.52 23.30 8.77
N LEU A 200 11.77 22.22 8.48
CA LEU A 200 12.19 21.21 7.52
C LEU A 200 12.06 21.73 6.07
N GLN A 201 10.98 22.47 5.77
CA GLN A 201 10.79 23.10 4.46
C GLN A 201 11.98 23.99 4.09
N GLU A 202 12.41 24.88 4.98
CA GLU A 202 13.56 25.77 4.77
C GLU A 202 14.85 24.99 4.41
N LYS A 203 15.08 23.85 5.08
CA LYS A 203 16.26 23.01 4.82
C LYS A 203 16.17 22.23 3.50
N LEU A 204 14.97 21.81 3.11
CA LEU A 204 14.74 21.04 1.88
C LEU A 204 14.67 21.93 0.62
N LYS A 205 14.17 23.16 0.76
CA LYS A 205 13.91 24.08 -0.36
C LYS A 205 15.09 24.22 -1.35
N PRO A 206 16.36 24.42 -0.92
CA PRO A 206 17.48 24.55 -1.87
C PRO A 206 17.71 23.32 -2.75
N LYS A 207 17.32 22.12 -2.28
CA LYS A 207 17.41 20.86 -3.02
C LYS A 207 16.17 20.64 -3.88
N LEU A 208 14.99 20.81 -3.30
CA LEU A 208 13.72 20.55 -3.98
C LEU A 208 13.41 21.55 -5.10
N SER A 209 13.84 22.80 -4.99
CA SER A 209 13.63 23.79 -6.05
C SER A 209 14.39 23.52 -7.35
N LYS A 210 15.35 22.59 -7.33
CA LYS A 210 16.06 22.13 -8.53
C LYS A 210 15.30 21.05 -9.30
N LEU A 211 14.24 20.51 -8.72
CA LEU A 211 13.42 19.45 -9.30
C LEU A 211 12.15 20.08 -9.87
N LYS A 212 11.87 19.82 -11.15
CA LYS A 212 10.71 20.39 -11.85
C LYS A 212 9.91 19.28 -12.54
N PRO A 213 8.58 19.26 -12.41
CA PRO A 213 7.73 18.34 -13.16
C PRO A 213 7.84 18.55 -14.67
N LEU A 214 7.80 17.45 -15.42
CA LEU A 214 7.57 17.47 -16.87
C LEU A 214 6.14 17.94 -17.18
N PRO A 215 5.90 18.56 -18.34
CA PRO A 215 4.54 18.92 -18.78
C PRO A 215 3.64 17.68 -18.89
N SER A 216 2.38 17.77 -18.46
CA SER A 216 1.47 16.63 -18.46
C SER A 216 0.31 16.78 -19.44
N ILE A 217 -0.42 15.68 -19.65
CA ILE A 217 -1.70 15.69 -20.37
C ILE A 217 -2.77 16.35 -19.48
N TYR A 218 -3.63 17.17 -20.07
CA TYR A 218 -4.78 17.75 -19.37
C TYR A 218 -6.02 17.71 -20.26
N TYR A 219 -6.97 16.84 -19.91
CA TYR A 219 -8.31 16.78 -20.49
C TYR A 219 -9.29 17.30 -19.43
N PRO A 220 -9.82 18.54 -19.59
CA PRO A 220 -10.56 19.23 -18.54
C PRO A 220 -11.81 18.51 -18.02
N ASP A 221 -12.42 17.67 -18.84
CA ASP A 221 -13.66 16.94 -18.53
C ASP A 221 -13.45 15.77 -17.56
N PHE A 222 -12.22 15.29 -17.38
CA PHE A 222 -11.93 14.17 -16.51
C PHE A 222 -11.75 14.56 -15.03
N ILE A 223 -11.36 15.80 -14.73
CA ILE A 223 -11.15 16.29 -13.37
C ILE A 223 -12.08 17.47 -13.05
N ALA A 224 -12.07 17.95 -11.80
CA ALA A 224 -12.93 19.06 -11.43
C ALA A 224 -12.56 20.34 -12.20
N ALA A 225 -13.55 21.06 -12.73
CA ALA A 225 -13.33 22.34 -13.46
C ALA A 225 -12.53 23.37 -12.63
N ASN A 226 -12.58 23.29 -11.30
CA ASN A 226 -11.81 24.14 -10.39
C ASN A 226 -10.28 23.90 -10.38
N GLN A 227 -9.80 23.01 -11.26
CA GLN A 227 -8.38 22.76 -11.53
C GLN A 227 -7.86 23.56 -12.74
N GLU A 228 -8.71 24.24 -13.50
CA GLU A 228 -8.33 24.99 -14.71
C GLU A 228 -7.19 25.99 -14.45
N ASP A 229 -7.31 26.82 -13.41
CA ASP A 229 -6.29 27.82 -13.04
C ASP A 229 -4.94 27.19 -12.63
N ARG A 230 -4.92 25.90 -12.29
CA ARG A 230 -3.70 25.18 -11.90
C ARG A 230 -2.92 24.69 -13.12
N ALA A 231 -3.58 24.48 -14.25
CA ALA A 231 -3.04 23.84 -15.44
C ALA A 231 -2.23 24.82 -16.30
N ASN A 232 -0.91 24.90 -16.09
CA ASN A 232 0.01 25.79 -16.82
C ASN A 232 1.28 25.10 -17.34
N ASN A 233 1.37 23.77 -17.23
CA ASN A 233 2.51 22.97 -17.64
C ASN A 233 2.01 21.75 -18.42
N LEU A 234 1.57 22.02 -19.64
CA LEU A 234 0.85 21.06 -20.46
C LEU A 234 1.68 20.63 -21.67
N ILE A 235 1.52 19.37 -22.06
CA ILE A 235 1.98 18.90 -23.37
C ILE A 235 1.27 19.74 -24.44
N PRO A 236 1.98 20.18 -25.52
CA PRO A 236 1.34 20.94 -26.59
C PRO A 236 0.12 20.20 -27.16
N LYS A 237 -0.96 20.95 -27.40
CA LYS A 237 -2.22 20.37 -27.90
C LYS A 237 -1.98 19.55 -29.17
N GLY A 238 -2.41 18.29 -29.12
CA GLY A 238 -2.29 17.32 -30.21
C GLY A 238 -3.41 16.29 -30.16
N THR A 239 -3.19 15.15 -30.80
CA THR A 239 -4.04 13.97 -30.68
C THR A 239 -3.66 13.12 -29.46
N LYS A 240 -4.59 12.31 -28.95
CA LYS A 240 -4.32 11.35 -27.86
C LYS A 240 -3.20 10.36 -28.25
N GLN A 241 -3.07 10.03 -29.53
CA GLN A 241 -1.93 9.27 -30.06
C GLN A 241 -0.60 10.01 -29.94
N GLN A 242 -0.57 11.32 -30.19
CA GLN A 242 0.63 12.14 -30.00
C GLN A 242 0.99 12.25 -28.51
N ASP A 243 -0.01 12.38 -27.64
CA ASP A 243 0.17 12.36 -26.19
C ASP A 243 0.76 11.02 -25.72
N LEU A 244 0.25 9.89 -26.22
CA LEU A 244 0.80 8.56 -25.94
C LEU A 244 2.29 8.49 -26.32
N GLU A 245 2.65 8.88 -27.54
CA GLU A 245 4.05 8.83 -27.98
C GLU A 245 4.96 9.82 -27.22
N HIS A 246 4.43 10.98 -26.81
CA HIS A 246 5.15 11.92 -25.97
C HIS A 246 5.52 11.29 -24.62
N LEU A 247 4.53 10.70 -23.93
CA LEU A 247 4.76 10.05 -22.64
C LEU A 247 5.73 8.87 -22.75
N ARG A 248 5.62 8.06 -23.81
CA ARG A 248 6.58 6.98 -24.08
C ARG A 248 8.00 7.52 -24.25
N ASN A 249 8.18 8.62 -24.97
CA ASN A 249 9.49 9.27 -25.12
C ASN A 249 10.04 9.81 -23.80
N ASP A 250 9.19 10.39 -22.95
CA ASP A 250 9.57 10.87 -21.62
C ASP A 250 10.08 9.72 -20.75
N ILE A 251 9.38 8.57 -20.74
CA ILE A 251 9.79 7.38 -20.00
C ILE A 251 11.18 6.90 -20.47
N ARG A 252 11.39 6.75 -21.79
CA ARG A 252 12.69 6.36 -22.36
C ARG A 252 13.80 7.34 -22.01
N THR A 253 13.50 8.63 -22.08
CA THR A 253 14.46 9.70 -21.79
C THR A 253 14.83 9.73 -20.32
N PHE A 254 13.86 9.62 -19.41
CA PHE A 254 14.11 9.51 -17.98
C PHE A 254 14.95 8.27 -17.64
N LYS A 255 14.61 7.11 -18.21
CA LYS A 255 15.37 5.86 -18.04
C LYS A 255 16.83 6.02 -18.46
N ARG A 256 17.06 6.55 -19.66
CA ARG A 256 18.39 6.76 -20.24
C ARG A 256 19.21 7.80 -19.48
N ASN A 257 18.66 8.99 -19.22
CA ASN A 257 19.38 10.10 -18.59
C ASN A 257 19.85 9.76 -17.16
N ASN A 258 19.13 8.84 -16.50
CA ASN A 258 19.47 8.42 -15.15
C ASN A 258 20.17 7.05 -15.10
N ASN A 259 20.47 6.40 -16.24
CA ASN A 259 21.03 5.04 -16.32
C ASN A 259 20.27 4.04 -15.43
N LEU A 260 18.96 3.94 -15.65
CA LEU A 260 18.05 3.11 -14.87
C LEU A 260 17.79 1.76 -15.55
N GLU A 261 17.73 0.70 -14.74
CA GLU A 261 17.35 -0.64 -15.22
C GLU A 261 15.83 -0.80 -15.24
N LYS A 262 15.17 -0.25 -14.21
CA LYS A 262 13.72 -0.30 -14.01
C LYS A 262 13.15 1.10 -13.89
N VAL A 263 11.95 1.29 -14.45
CA VAL A 263 11.12 2.46 -14.21
C VAL A 263 9.73 1.97 -13.80
N ILE A 264 9.17 2.56 -12.75
CA ILE A 264 7.80 2.34 -12.30
C ILE A 264 7.04 3.65 -12.45
N ILE A 265 5.86 3.57 -13.07
CA ILE A 265 4.95 4.70 -13.21
C ILE A 265 3.89 4.59 -12.13
N LEU A 266 3.64 5.68 -11.40
CA LEU A 266 2.62 5.69 -10.36
C LEU A 266 1.76 6.94 -10.48
N TRP A 267 0.45 6.75 -10.54
CA TRP A 267 -0.53 7.83 -10.55
C TRP A 267 -0.82 8.30 -9.12
N THR A 268 -0.50 9.56 -8.83
CA THR A 268 -0.89 10.25 -7.60
C THR A 268 -1.45 11.65 -7.90
N ALA A 269 -1.98 11.85 -9.10
CA ALA A 269 -2.61 13.09 -9.52
C ALA A 269 -4.06 13.16 -9.02
N ASN A 270 -4.75 14.22 -9.43
CA ASN A 270 -6.16 14.42 -9.17
C ASN A 270 -6.98 13.16 -9.48
N THR A 271 -8.01 12.90 -8.66
CA THR A 271 -8.99 11.86 -8.94
C THR A 271 -9.77 12.25 -10.19
N GLU A 272 -9.79 11.36 -11.18
CA GLU A 272 -10.63 11.51 -12.37
C GLU A 272 -12.04 10.96 -12.12
N ARG A 273 -13.00 11.37 -12.95
CA ARG A 273 -14.27 10.65 -13.10
C ARG A 273 -14.01 9.26 -13.69
N TYR A 274 -15.00 8.38 -13.58
CA TYR A 274 -14.93 7.10 -14.30
C TYR A 274 -15.06 7.30 -15.80
N THR A 275 -14.40 6.45 -16.56
CA THR A 275 -14.65 6.24 -17.99
C THR A 275 -15.78 5.24 -18.17
N ASP A 276 -16.49 5.32 -19.28
CA ASP A 276 -17.37 4.24 -19.71
C ASP A 276 -16.56 2.97 -20.04
N VAL A 277 -17.18 1.79 -19.85
CA VAL A 277 -16.62 0.50 -20.25
C VAL A 277 -17.61 -0.22 -21.14
N ARG A 278 -17.27 -0.38 -22.43
CA ARG A 278 -18.17 -0.99 -23.42
C ARG A 278 -17.42 -1.58 -24.63
N PRO A 279 -17.97 -2.60 -25.30
CA PRO A 279 -17.41 -3.13 -26.54
C PRO A 279 -17.23 -2.04 -27.60
N GLY A 280 -16.16 -2.15 -28.38
CA GLY A 280 -15.74 -1.16 -29.38
C GLY A 280 -15.04 0.08 -28.82
N LEU A 281 -14.80 0.15 -27.51
CA LEU A 281 -14.11 1.28 -26.85
C LEU A 281 -12.85 0.82 -26.10
N ASN A 282 -12.99 -0.04 -25.10
CA ASN A 282 -11.88 -0.34 -24.19
C ASN A 282 -11.99 -1.71 -23.50
N THR A 283 -12.71 -2.66 -24.10
CA THR A 283 -12.87 -4.01 -23.55
C THR A 283 -11.79 -4.98 -24.00
N THR A 284 -11.09 -4.67 -25.10
CA THR A 284 -9.89 -5.40 -25.55
C THR A 284 -8.68 -4.48 -25.75
N LYS A 285 -7.48 -5.06 -25.80
CA LYS A 285 -6.26 -4.27 -26.04
C LYS A 285 -6.25 -3.59 -27.40
N GLU A 286 -6.83 -4.22 -28.42
CA GLU A 286 -6.94 -3.64 -29.76
C GLU A 286 -7.90 -2.45 -29.75
N GLU A 287 -9.04 -2.58 -29.05
CA GLU A 287 -10.02 -1.50 -28.91
C GLU A 287 -9.42 -0.28 -28.21
N VAL A 288 -8.78 -0.44 -27.04
CA VAL A 288 -8.24 0.72 -26.31
C VAL A 288 -7.16 1.46 -27.10
N LEU A 289 -6.28 0.75 -27.82
CA LEU A 289 -5.27 1.37 -28.67
C LEU A 289 -5.89 2.07 -29.88
N GLN A 290 -6.93 1.49 -30.47
CA GLN A 290 -7.67 2.10 -31.58
C GLN A 290 -8.43 3.35 -31.12
N SER A 291 -9.08 3.33 -29.96
CA SER A 291 -9.76 4.50 -29.39
C SER A 291 -8.79 5.63 -29.02
N ILE A 292 -7.55 5.33 -28.61
CA ILE A 292 -6.49 6.34 -28.50
C ILE A 292 -6.16 6.95 -29.86
N ALA A 293 -6.01 6.11 -30.90
CA ALA A 293 -5.70 6.58 -32.26
C ALA A 293 -6.83 7.46 -32.83
N ASP A 294 -8.08 7.11 -32.54
CA ASP A 294 -9.29 7.79 -33.02
C ASP A 294 -9.64 9.05 -32.21
N ASN A 295 -8.88 9.36 -31.15
CA ASN A 295 -9.15 10.47 -30.22
C ASN A 295 -10.50 10.36 -29.50
N ASP A 296 -10.95 9.16 -29.17
CA ASP A 296 -12.24 8.94 -28.51
C ASP A 296 -12.30 9.69 -27.17
N ASP A 297 -13.38 10.44 -26.93
CA ASP A 297 -13.55 11.31 -25.76
C ASP A 297 -13.46 10.54 -24.43
N GLU A 298 -13.87 9.27 -24.38
CA GLU A 298 -13.87 8.44 -23.16
C GLU A 298 -12.49 7.82 -22.82
N ILE A 299 -11.43 8.16 -23.57
CA ILE A 299 -10.05 7.83 -23.19
C ILE A 299 -9.51 8.92 -22.24
N SER A 300 -9.37 8.58 -20.97
CA SER A 300 -8.82 9.49 -19.95
C SER A 300 -7.31 9.70 -20.09
N PRO A 301 -6.75 10.78 -19.51
CA PRO A 301 -5.30 10.91 -19.34
C PRO A 301 -4.68 9.69 -18.64
N SER A 302 -5.30 9.18 -17.57
CA SER A 302 -4.77 8.00 -16.87
C SER A 302 -4.71 6.75 -17.73
N ASN A 303 -5.66 6.54 -18.66
CA ASN A 303 -5.58 5.43 -19.63
C ASN A 303 -4.33 5.56 -20.52
N ILE A 304 -4.03 6.78 -21.01
CA ILE A 304 -2.87 7.02 -21.88
C ILE A 304 -1.57 6.78 -21.10
N PHE A 305 -1.48 7.22 -19.84
CA PHE A 305 -0.33 6.93 -18.97
C PHE A 305 -0.15 5.42 -18.73
N ALA A 306 -1.24 4.68 -18.47
CA ALA A 306 -1.18 3.24 -18.29
C ALA A 306 -0.71 2.52 -19.57
N CYS A 307 -1.27 2.86 -20.73
CA CYS A 307 -0.83 2.33 -22.02
C CYS A 307 0.63 2.69 -22.32
N ALA A 308 1.07 3.93 -22.07
CA ALA A 308 2.45 4.36 -22.26
C ALA A 308 3.42 3.55 -21.38
N ALA A 309 3.08 3.35 -20.11
CA ALA A 309 3.88 2.55 -19.19
C ALA A 309 4.02 1.10 -19.67
N ILE A 310 2.91 0.45 -20.03
CA ILE A 310 2.89 -0.93 -20.50
C ILE A 310 3.69 -1.10 -21.80
N LEU A 311 3.49 -0.21 -22.78
CA LEU A 311 4.22 -0.26 -24.05
C LEU A 311 5.72 0.02 -23.92
N GLU A 312 6.16 0.63 -22.81
CA GLU A 312 7.57 0.81 -22.46
C GLU A 312 8.10 -0.22 -21.45
N ASN A 313 7.34 -1.29 -21.21
CA ASN A 313 7.66 -2.38 -20.27
C ASN A 313 7.93 -1.87 -18.84
N CYS A 314 7.18 -0.86 -18.41
CA CYS A 314 7.28 -0.24 -17.09
C CYS A 314 6.02 -0.57 -16.28
N PRO A 315 6.14 -1.12 -15.05
CA PRO A 315 4.97 -1.33 -14.21
C PRO A 315 4.19 -0.04 -13.97
N TYR A 316 2.87 -0.16 -13.88
CA TYR A 316 1.96 0.96 -13.65
C TYR A 316 1.11 0.76 -12.39
N ILE A 317 1.05 1.76 -11.52
CA ILE A 317 0.30 1.71 -10.27
C ILE A 317 -0.69 2.87 -10.22
N ASN A 318 -1.98 2.57 -10.07
CA ASN A 318 -3.02 3.56 -9.88
C ASN A 318 -3.26 3.84 -8.39
N GLY A 319 -2.79 5.00 -7.92
CA GLY A 319 -2.99 5.47 -6.55
C GLY A 319 -4.31 6.20 -6.29
N SER A 320 -5.14 6.38 -7.33
CA SER A 320 -6.41 7.11 -7.29
C SER A 320 -7.59 6.18 -7.62
N PRO A 321 -8.86 6.58 -7.40
CA PRO A 321 -10.00 5.66 -7.45
C PRO A 321 -10.66 5.52 -8.82
N GLN A 322 -10.26 6.30 -9.83
CA GLN A 322 -10.84 6.13 -11.17
C GLN A 322 -10.51 4.75 -11.77
N ASN A 323 -11.39 4.23 -12.63
CA ASN A 323 -11.27 2.92 -13.28
C ASN A 323 -10.26 2.91 -14.45
N THR A 324 -9.03 3.40 -14.24
CA THR A 324 -7.99 3.44 -15.26
C THR A 324 -7.71 2.08 -15.89
N LEU A 325 -7.73 1.01 -15.08
CA LEU A 325 -7.38 -0.35 -15.49
C LEU A 325 -8.60 -1.10 -16.06
N VAL A 326 -9.17 -0.55 -17.15
CA VAL A 326 -10.25 -1.18 -17.93
C VAL A 326 -9.80 -2.51 -18.55
N PRO A 327 -10.73 -3.41 -18.94
CA PRO A 327 -10.38 -4.75 -19.41
C PRO A 327 -9.35 -4.78 -20.55
N GLY A 328 -9.43 -3.85 -21.50
CA GLY A 328 -8.45 -3.77 -22.60
C GLY A 328 -7.04 -3.38 -22.14
N ILE A 329 -6.90 -2.61 -21.06
CA ILE A 329 -5.60 -2.25 -20.48
C ILE A 329 -5.04 -3.43 -19.67
N ILE A 330 -5.90 -4.18 -18.98
CA ILE A 330 -5.50 -5.43 -18.30
C ILE A 330 -4.97 -6.42 -19.34
N GLU A 331 -5.70 -6.65 -20.43
CA GLU A 331 -5.27 -7.53 -21.52
C GLU A 331 -3.95 -7.05 -22.16
N LEU A 332 -3.78 -5.73 -22.32
CA LEU A 332 -2.54 -5.15 -22.83
C LEU A 332 -1.35 -5.46 -21.90
N ALA A 333 -1.54 -5.33 -20.58
CA ALA A 333 -0.52 -5.63 -19.57
C ALA A 333 -0.15 -7.12 -19.55
N GLU A 334 -1.15 -8.00 -19.60
CA GLU A 334 -0.96 -9.45 -19.73
C GLU A 334 -0.14 -9.81 -20.97
N LYS A 335 -0.48 -9.22 -22.12
CA LYS A 335 0.22 -9.47 -23.39
C LYS A 335 1.69 -9.04 -23.37
N HIS A 336 2.00 -7.97 -22.65
CA HIS A 336 3.37 -7.45 -22.50
C HIS A 336 4.11 -8.03 -21.29
N ASN A 337 3.44 -8.85 -20.46
CA ASN A 337 3.96 -9.36 -19.20
C ASN A 337 4.49 -8.22 -18.30
N VAL A 338 3.69 -7.17 -18.17
CA VAL A 338 3.97 -5.98 -17.36
C VAL A 338 3.02 -5.93 -16.18
N PHE A 339 3.55 -5.60 -15.00
CA PHE A 339 2.73 -5.51 -13.81
C PHE A 339 1.90 -4.22 -13.76
N ILE A 340 0.64 -4.40 -13.38
CA ILE A 340 -0.28 -3.33 -13.03
C ILE A 340 -0.84 -3.54 -11.63
N GLY A 341 -1.15 -2.45 -10.94
CA GLY A 341 -1.75 -2.49 -9.60
C GLY A 341 -2.58 -1.24 -9.32
N GLY A 342 -3.54 -1.36 -8.43
CA GLY A 342 -4.54 -0.34 -8.13
C GLY A 342 -5.72 -0.97 -7.38
N ASP A 343 -6.70 -0.22 -6.91
CA ASP A 343 -6.89 1.22 -7.04
C ASP A 343 -7.02 1.92 -5.67
N ASP A 344 -6.65 3.20 -5.64
CA ASP A 344 -6.79 4.15 -4.53
C ASP A 344 -6.01 3.84 -3.24
N PHE A 345 -5.12 4.73 -2.79
CA PHE A 345 -4.28 4.50 -1.59
C PHE A 345 -5.09 4.23 -0.30
N LYS A 346 -4.81 3.16 0.42
CA LYS A 346 -5.46 2.84 1.70
C LYS A 346 -4.68 3.43 2.89
N SER A 347 -4.79 4.74 3.10
CA SER A 347 -4.03 5.51 4.11
C SER A 347 -4.59 5.44 5.54
N GLY A 348 -5.68 6.18 5.82
CA GLY A 348 -6.22 6.39 7.16
C GLY A 348 -7.54 5.67 7.42
N GLN A 349 -8.67 6.38 7.25
CA GLN A 349 -10.02 5.90 7.59
C GLN A 349 -10.33 4.50 7.01
N THR A 350 -10.13 4.29 5.71
CA THR A 350 -10.44 3.01 5.07
C THR A 350 -9.55 1.87 5.57
N LYS A 351 -8.29 2.17 5.91
CA LYS A 351 -7.36 1.19 6.49
C LYS A 351 -7.84 0.70 7.86
N LEU A 352 -8.30 1.63 8.71
CA LEU A 352 -8.88 1.31 10.01
C LEU A 352 -10.23 0.59 9.85
N LYS A 353 -11.07 1.01 8.92
CA LYS A 353 -12.36 0.38 8.62
C LYS A 353 -12.20 -1.09 8.25
N SER A 354 -11.23 -1.44 7.41
CA SER A 354 -11.01 -2.83 7.00
C SER A 354 -10.41 -3.71 8.10
N VAL A 355 -9.86 -3.12 9.16
CA VAL A 355 -9.50 -3.83 10.41
C VAL A 355 -10.73 -4.01 11.29
N LEU A 356 -11.45 -2.92 11.56
CA LEU A 356 -12.56 -2.93 12.51
C LEU A 356 -13.72 -3.79 12.02
N ALA A 357 -14.05 -3.74 10.73
CA ALA A 357 -15.11 -4.57 10.16
C ALA A 357 -14.77 -6.07 10.24
N ASP A 358 -13.53 -6.45 9.91
CA ASP A 358 -13.07 -7.85 10.03
C ASP A 358 -13.09 -8.30 11.49
N PHE A 359 -12.66 -7.46 12.44
CA PHE A 359 -12.73 -7.73 13.87
C PHE A 359 -14.18 -7.95 14.34
N LEU A 360 -15.09 -7.02 14.06
CA LEU A 360 -16.47 -7.07 14.55
C LEU A 360 -17.21 -8.31 14.01
N VAL A 361 -17.11 -8.57 12.70
CA VAL A 361 -17.74 -9.74 12.08
C VAL A 361 -17.12 -11.05 12.57
N SER A 362 -15.79 -11.10 12.72
CA SER A 362 -15.09 -12.30 13.24
C SER A 362 -15.41 -12.56 14.71
N ALA A 363 -15.73 -11.53 15.48
CA ALA A 363 -16.20 -11.64 16.87
C ALA A 363 -17.68 -12.03 16.99
N GLY A 364 -18.39 -12.24 15.86
CA GLY A 364 -19.81 -12.60 15.86
C GLY A 364 -20.75 -11.42 16.10
N LEU A 365 -20.27 -10.18 15.94
CA LEU A 365 -21.10 -8.97 16.04
C LEU A 365 -21.60 -8.59 14.64
N LYS A 366 -22.91 -8.44 14.50
CA LYS A 366 -23.52 -8.08 13.23
C LYS A 366 -23.45 -6.56 13.05
N LEU A 367 -22.58 -6.08 12.17
CA LEU A 367 -22.60 -4.68 11.74
C LEU A 367 -23.92 -4.40 11.02
N GLU A 368 -24.67 -3.42 11.53
CA GLU A 368 -25.95 -2.96 10.97
C GLU A 368 -25.79 -1.61 10.25
N SER A 369 -24.90 -0.74 10.74
CA SER A 369 -24.67 0.58 10.13
C SER A 369 -23.22 1.02 10.24
N ILE A 370 -22.73 1.65 9.16
CA ILE A 370 -21.41 2.27 9.05
C ILE A 370 -21.60 3.65 8.42
N VAL A 371 -21.34 4.70 9.19
CA VAL A 371 -21.42 6.07 8.67
C VAL A 371 -20.05 6.72 8.74
N SER A 372 -19.47 7.04 7.57
CA SER A 372 -18.09 7.53 7.42
C SER A 372 -18.05 8.96 6.87
N TYR A 373 -17.94 9.95 7.75
CA TYR A 373 -17.75 11.35 7.39
C TYR A 373 -16.28 11.71 7.26
N ASN A 374 -15.97 12.59 6.30
CA ASN A 374 -14.63 13.11 6.09
C ASN A 374 -14.68 14.58 5.70
N HIS A 375 -13.73 15.39 6.19
CA HIS A 375 -13.44 16.69 5.60
C HIS A 375 -11.96 17.01 5.57
N LEU A 376 -11.53 17.68 4.50
CA LEU A 376 -10.14 18.06 4.22
C LEU A 376 -10.09 19.34 3.36
N GLY A 377 -9.00 20.08 3.45
CA GLY A 377 -8.82 21.40 2.84
C GLY A 377 -7.69 21.49 1.82
N ASN A 378 -7.04 20.38 1.49
CA ASN A 378 -6.00 20.29 0.47
C ASN A 378 -6.61 20.21 -0.95
N ASN A 379 -5.76 20.13 -1.98
CA ASN A 379 -6.22 20.08 -3.37
C ASN A 379 -7.01 18.81 -3.71
N ASP A 380 -6.78 17.71 -2.99
CA ASP A 380 -7.60 16.50 -3.13
C ASP A 380 -9.05 16.78 -2.72
N GLY A 381 -9.26 17.36 -1.52
CA GLY A 381 -10.59 17.80 -1.10
C GLY A 381 -11.24 18.79 -2.05
N LYS A 382 -10.47 19.75 -2.59
CA LYS A 382 -10.97 20.72 -3.59
C LYS A 382 -11.43 20.04 -4.88
N ASN A 383 -10.70 19.04 -5.36
CA ASN A 383 -11.08 18.26 -6.55
C ASN A 383 -12.31 17.39 -6.28
N LEU A 384 -12.35 16.72 -5.14
CA LEU A 384 -13.45 15.84 -4.71
C LEU A 384 -14.72 16.61 -4.32
N SER A 385 -14.74 17.94 -4.37
CA SER A 385 -15.97 18.70 -4.20
C SER A 385 -16.91 18.59 -5.40
N ALA A 386 -16.41 18.14 -6.55
CA ALA A 386 -17.20 17.90 -7.75
C ALA A 386 -17.84 16.49 -7.71
N PRO A 387 -19.14 16.34 -8.04
CA PRO A 387 -19.85 15.08 -7.87
C PRO A 387 -19.27 13.87 -8.61
N GLN A 388 -18.78 14.06 -9.85
CA GLN A 388 -18.26 12.96 -10.66
C GLN A 388 -16.93 12.40 -10.09
N GLN A 389 -16.06 13.28 -9.59
CA GLN A 389 -14.81 12.89 -8.93
C GLN A 389 -15.08 12.30 -7.54
N PHE A 390 -16.08 12.82 -6.81
CA PHE A 390 -16.54 12.24 -5.55
C PHE A 390 -17.05 10.81 -5.74
N ARG A 391 -17.83 10.56 -6.80
CA ARG A 391 -18.41 9.23 -7.10
C ARG A 391 -17.35 8.15 -7.21
N SER A 392 -16.21 8.43 -7.87
CA SER A 392 -15.07 7.50 -7.92
C SER A 392 -14.61 7.09 -6.51
N LYS A 393 -14.45 8.09 -5.63
CA LYS A 393 -13.99 7.89 -4.23
C LYS A 393 -15.04 7.23 -3.33
N GLU A 394 -16.31 7.46 -3.62
CA GLU A 394 -17.43 6.86 -2.90
C GLU A 394 -17.42 5.34 -3.12
N ILE A 395 -17.33 4.91 -4.38
CA ILE A 395 -17.30 3.47 -4.76
C ILE A 395 -16.14 2.75 -4.06
N SER A 396 -14.91 3.27 -4.14
CA SER A 396 -13.74 2.63 -3.54
C SER A 396 -13.77 2.55 -2.00
N LYS A 397 -14.55 3.42 -1.34
CA LYS A 397 -14.68 3.46 0.13
C LYS A 397 -15.82 2.61 0.67
N SER A 398 -16.83 2.33 -0.14
CA SER A 398 -17.99 1.54 0.25
C SER A 398 -17.71 0.04 0.18
N ASN A 399 -17.10 -0.44 -0.92
CA ASN A 399 -16.93 -1.88 -1.19
C ASN A 399 -15.95 -2.62 -0.24
N VAL A 400 -15.28 -1.90 0.67
CA VAL A 400 -14.20 -2.45 1.51
C VAL A 400 -14.69 -3.43 2.59
N VAL A 401 -16.00 -3.56 2.79
CA VAL A 401 -16.60 -4.46 3.81
C VAL A 401 -17.28 -5.68 3.21
N ASP A 402 -17.41 -5.73 1.88
CA ASP A 402 -18.26 -6.70 1.18
C ASP A 402 -17.81 -8.16 1.40
N ASP A 403 -16.49 -8.41 1.43
CA ASP A 403 -15.94 -9.76 1.65
C ASP A 403 -16.13 -10.23 3.10
N MET A 404 -16.04 -9.33 4.08
CA MET A 404 -16.31 -9.66 5.48
C MET A 404 -17.80 -10.00 5.70
N VAL A 405 -18.70 -9.16 5.16
CA VAL A 405 -20.16 -9.38 5.23
C VAL A 405 -20.54 -10.67 4.50
N GLY A 406 -20.06 -10.84 3.26
CA GLY A 406 -20.33 -12.02 2.43
C GLY A 406 -19.77 -13.34 2.99
N ALA A 407 -18.76 -13.29 3.86
CA ALA A 407 -18.20 -14.46 4.50
C ALA A 407 -19.10 -15.06 5.60
N ASN A 408 -19.95 -14.26 6.26
CA ASN A 408 -20.68 -14.70 7.45
C ASN A 408 -22.21 -14.78 7.24
N HIS A 409 -22.65 -15.92 6.72
CA HIS A 409 -24.07 -16.21 6.46
C HIS A 409 -24.93 -16.44 7.71
N LEU A 410 -24.33 -16.47 8.91
CA LEU A 410 -25.07 -16.55 10.18
C LEU A 410 -25.54 -15.16 10.65
N LEU A 411 -24.78 -14.11 10.30
CA LEU A 411 -25.13 -12.73 10.64
C LEU A 411 -25.91 -12.04 9.52
N TYR A 412 -25.65 -12.40 8.26
CA TYR A 412 -26.22 -11.76 7.08
C TYR A 412 -26.95 -12.76 6.20
N ASP A 413 -28.21 -12.47 5.85
CA ASP A 413 -28.97 -13.28 4.92
C ASP A 413 -28.47 -13.09 3.47
N LYS A 414 -27.83 -14.13 2.94
CA LYS A 414 -27.36 -14.16 1.55
C LYS A 414 -28.49 -14.12 0.53
N LYS A 415 -29.68 -14.61 0.85
CA LYS A 415 -30.82 -14.65 -0.10
C LYS A 415 -31.35 -13.27 -0.40
N THR A 416 -31.33 -12.38 0.59
CA THR A 416 -31.72 -10.98 0.44
C THR A 416 -30.54 -10.09 0.06
N ASN A 417 -29.33 -10.65 -0.06
CA ASN A 417 -28.07 -9.90 -0.15
C ASN A 417 -28.03 -8.82 0.94
N GLU A 418 -28.25 -9.24 2.19
CA GLU A 418 -28.25 -8.33 3.34
C GLU A 418 -26.86 -7.70 3.54
N HIS A 419 -26.85 -6.37 3.70
CA HIS A 419 -25.66 -5.56 3.95
C HIS A 419 -25.99 -4.49 5.00
N PRO A 420 -25.00 -4.03 5.78
CA PRO A 420 -25.19 -2.88 6.66
C PRO A 420 -25.53 -1.63 5.85
N ASP A 421 -26.28 -0.71 6.46
CA ASP A 421 -26.38 0.65 5.94
C ASP A 421 -24.98 1.26 5.87
N HIS A 422 -24.54 1.70 4.68
CA HIS A 422 -23.20 2.25 4.50
C HIS A 422 -23.23 3.61 3.82
N VAL A 423 -22.86 4.66 4.55
CA VAL A 423 -22.82 6.04 4.05
C VAL A 423 -21.41 6.57 4.08
N VAL A 424 -20.95 7.17 2.97
CA VAL A 424 -19.65 7.82 2.85
C VAL A 424 -19.85 9.28 2.48
N VAL A 425 -19.23 10.20 3.22
CA VAL A 425 -19.29 11.64 2.95
C VAL A 425 -17.88 12.23 2.92
N ILE A 426 -17.62 13.10 1.94
CA ILE A 426 -16.41 13.91 1.86
C ILE A 426 -16.81 15.36 1.63
N LYS A 427 -16.26 16.28 2.43
CA LYS A 427 -16.48 17.73 2.29
C LYS A 427 -15.16 18.48 2.18
N TYR A 428 -15.15 19.49 1.32
CA TYR A 428 -14.03 20.42 1.23
C TYR A 428 -14.15 21.48 2.32
N VAL A 429 -13.20 21.52 3.24
CA VAL A 429 -13.13 22.50 4.33
C VAL A 429 -11.71 23.10 4.33
N PRO A 430 -11.50 24.26 3.69
CA PRO A 430 -10.15 24.81 3.44
C PRO A 430 -9.28 24.94 4.69
N PHE A 431 -9.89 25.25 5.83
CA PHE A 431 -9.18 25.55 7.08
C PHE A 431 -8.25 24.42 7.54
N VAL A 432 -8.66 23.16 7.38
CA VAL A 432 -7.87 22.02 7.89
C VAL A 432 -6.73 21.60 6.97
N LYS A 433 -6.65 22.17 5.75
CA LYS A 433 -5.60 21.86 4.76
C LYS A 433 -5.41 20.33 4.58
N ASP A 434 -4.20 19.81 4.74
CA ASP A 434 -3.86 18.39 4.60
C ASP A 434 -4.29 17.53 5.80
N SER A 435 -4.60 18.15 6.94
CA SER A 435 -5.01 17.51 8.20
C SER A 435 -6.48 17.08 8.14
N LYS A 436 -6.75 16.10 7.29
CA LYS A 436 -8.06 15.48 7.08
C LYS A 436 -8.63 14.98 8.41
N ARG A 437 -9.92 15.23 8.63
CA ARG A 437 -10.68 14.65 9.76
C ARG A 437 -11.59 13.55 9.25
N ALA A 438 -11.51 12.38 9.87
CA ALA A 438 -12.42 11.26 9.70
C ALA A 438 -13.25 11.07 10.95
N MET A 439 -14.56 10.95 10.78
CA MET A 439 -15.50 10.67 11.85
C MET A 439 -16.36 9.49 11.41
N ASP A 440 -16.28 8.40 12.14
CA ASP A 440 -16.95 7.15 11.80
C ASP A 440 -17.83 6.69 12.95
N GLU A 441 -19.02 6.20 12.63
CA GLU A 441 -19.91 5.52 13.57
C GLU A 441 -20.18 4.11 13.06
N TYR A 442 -19.92 3.12 13.91
CA TYR A 442 -20.20 1.71 13.67
C TYR A 442 -21.24 1.24 14.67
N ILE A 443 -22.39 0.79 14.18
CA ILE A 443 -23.48 0.27 14.99
C ILE A 443 -23.64 -1.21 14.68
N SER A 444 -23.60 -2.04 15.72
CA SER A 444 -23.72 -3.48 15.62
C SER A 444 -24.84 -4.01 16.50
N SER A 445 -25.62 -4.95 15.98
CA SER A 445 -26.48 -5.83 16.78
C SER A 445 -25.60 -6.86 17.49
N ILE A 446 -25.85 -7.05 18.79
CA ILE A 446 -25.14 -7.98 19.66
C ILE A 446 -26.12 -8.96 20.34
N PHE A 447 -25.60 -9.77 21.27
CA PHE A 447 -26.40 -10.79 21.96
C PHE A 447 -27.72 -10.25 22.52
N MET A 448 -28.80 -11.02 22.35
CA MET A 448 -30.16 -10.70 22.80
C MET A 448 -30.69 -9.35 22.28
N ASN A 449 -30.38 -9.00 21.03
CA ASN A 449 -30.77 -7.75 20.38
C ASN A 449 -30.24 -6.48 21.09
N GLY A 450 -29.16 -6.62 21.87
CA GLY A 450 -28.42 -5.45 22.35
C GLY A 450 -27.79 -4.69 21.20
N ILE A 451 -27.36 -3.46 21.48
CA ILE A 451 -26.68 -2.60 20.50
C ILE A 451 -25.29 -2.25 21.03
N ASN A 452 -24.29 -2.39 20.17
CA ASN A 452 -22.95 -1.84 20.37
C ASN A 452 -22.74 -0.67 19.41
N THR A 453 -22.19 0.43 19.92
CA THR A 453 -21.88 1.62 19.11
C THR A 453 -20.43 2.03 19.35
N ILE A 454 -19.67 2.16 18.27
CA ILE A 454 -18.28 2.66 18.28
C ILE A 454 -18.25 3.96 17.47
N ALA A 455 -17.98 5.08 18.15
CA ALA A 455 -17.75 6.37 17.53
C ALA A 455 -16.24 6.68 17.52
N ILE A 456 -15.71 6.98 16.33
CA ILE A 456 -14.28 7.22 16.11
C ILE A 456 -14.09 8.61 15.53
N HIS A 457 -13.15 9.36 16.11
CA HIS A 457 -12.59 10.55 15.48
C HIS A 457 -11.10 10.33 15.20
N ASN A 458 -10.70 10.47 13.94
CA ASN A 458 -9.33 10.27 13.50
C ASN A 458 -8.82 11.53 12.78
N THR A 459 -7.70 12.07 13.27
CA THR A 459 -6.96 13.15 12.59
C THR A 459 -5.89 12.52 11.71
N CYS A 460 -6.07 12.63 10.40
CA CYS A 460 -5.20 12.06 9.40
C CYS A 460 -4.43 13.18 8.70
N GLU A 461 -3.12 13.30 8.95
CA GLU A 461 -2.22 14.04 8.07
C GLU A 461 -2.07 13.23 6.77
N ASP A 462 -2.93 13.52 5.79
CA ASP A 462 -3.24 12.57 4.71
C ASP A 462 -2.01 12.26 3.86
N SER A 463 -1.20 13.27 3.54
CA SER A 463 0.03 13.11 2.76
C SER A 463 1.13 12.35 3.53
N LEU A 464 1.20 12.53 4.86
CA LEU A 464 2.14 11.78 5.71
C LEU A 464 1.72 10.31 5.87
N LEU A 465 0.42 10.01 5.75
CA LEU A 465 -0.07 8.63 5.71
C LEU A 465 0.04 8.01 4.30
N ALA A 466 -0.14 8.79 3.23
CA ALA A 466 -0.11 8.29 1.86
C ALA A 466 1.31 8.10 1.30
N SER A 467 2.25 9.00 1.63
CA SER A 467 3.62 8.95 1.09
C SER A 467 4.38 7.64 1.41
N PRO A 468 4.28 7.08 2.64
CA PRO A 468 4.87 5.77 2.93
C PRO A 468 4.23 4.63 2.11
N LEU A 469 2.95 4.73 1.75
CA LEU A 469 2.30 3.73 0.89
C LEU A 469 2.81 3.80 -0.54
N ILE A 470 3.10 5.00 -1.06
CA ILE A 470 3.75 5.16 -2.37
C ILE A 470 5.11 4.46 -2.37
N ILE A 471 5.89 4.64 -1.30
CA ILE A 471 7.17 3.97 -1.11
C ILE A 471 7.00 2.45 -1.12
N ASP A 472 6.06 1.93 -0.32
CA ASP A 472 5.81 0.48 -0.24
C ASP A 472 5.34 -0.10 -1.57
N LEU A 473 4.43 0.58 -2.27
CA LEU A 473 3.91 0.17 -3.58
C LEU A 473 5.04 0.03 -4.60
N VAL A 474 5.96 0.99 -4.63
CA VAL A 474 7.14 0.95 -5.50
C VAL A 474 8.07 -0.21 -5.13
N ILE A 475 8.40 -0.36 -3.85
CA ILE A 475 9.36 -1.37 -3.39
C ILE A 475 8.84 -2.79 -3.62
N LEU A 476 7.58 -3.03 -3.29
CA LEU A 476 6.93 -4.32 -3.51
C LEU A 476 6.83 -4.63 -5.01
N THR A 477 6.48 -3.65 -5.83
CA THR A 477 6.42 -3.83 -7.29
C THR A 477 7.79 -4.14 -7.88
N GLU A 478 8.85 -3.43 -7.48
CA GLU A 478 10.23 -3.72 -7.92
C GLU A 478 10.63 -5.14 -7.53
N LEU A 479 10.38 -5.54 -6.28
CA LEU A 479 10.67 -6.89 -5.80
C LEU A 479 9.94 -7.96 -6.62
N MET A 480 8.64 -7.77 -6.87
CA MET A 480 7.86 -8.72 -7.66
C MET A 480 8.42 -8.90 -9.07
N THR A 481 9.02 -7.87 -9.69
CA THR A 481 9.69 -8.01 -11.02
C THR A 481 10.94 -8.88 -10.99
N ARG A 482 11.44 -9.24 -9.81
CA ARG A 482 12.59 -10.12 -9.60
C ARG A 482 12.21 -11.52 -9.12
N ILE A 483 10.92 -11.77 -8.85
CA ILE A 483 10.44 -13.08 -8.40
C ILE A 483 9.81 -13.81 -9.58
N THR A 484 10.28 -15.03 -9.80
CA THR A 484 9.71 -15.97 -10.77
C THR A 484 9.43 -17.30 -10.07
N TYR A 485 8.58 -18.12 -10.67
CA TYR A 485 8.31 -19.47 -10.16
C TYR A 485 8.20 -20.48 -11.29
N SER A 486 8.46 -21.75 -10.97
CA SER A 486 8.07 -22.91 -11.77
C SER A 486 7.27 -23.89 -10.92
N THR A 487 6.61 -24.84 -11.55
CA THR A 487 5.84 -25.91 -10.88
C THR A 487 6.28 -27.27 -11.40
N ASN A 488 5.78 -28.34 -10.80
CA ASN A 488 5.95 -29.70 -11.33
C ASN A 488 5.28 -29.89 -12.70
N ASP A 489 4.28 -29.09 -13.04
CA ASP A 489 3.57 -29.17 -14.33
C ASP A 489 4.20 -28.29 -15.40
N ASN A 490 4.97 -27.27 -15.00
CA ASN A 490 5.71 -26.39 -15.90
C ASN A 490 7.07 -26.01 -15.27
N GLU A 491 8.13 -26.65 -15.74
CA GLU A 491 9.50 -26.43 -15.23
C GLU A 491 10.10 -25.08 -15.65
N LYS A 492 9.51 -24.40 -16.64
CA LYS A 492 9.99 -23.08 -17.08
C LYS A 492 9.58 -22.01 -16.07
N TYR A 493 10.56 -21.28 -15.56
CA TYR A 493 10.32 -20.13 -14.71
C TYR A 493 9.51 -19.06 -15.43
N GLN A 494 8.44 -18.62 -14.78
CA GLN A 494 7.53 -17.59 -15.26
C GLN A 494 7.29 -16.52 -14.19
N SER A 495 6.82 -15.36 -14.65
CA SER A 495 6.40 -14.26 -13.79
C SER A 495 5.07 -14.59 -13.10
N PHE A 496 4.72 -13.84 -12.06
CA PHE A 496 3.36 -13.76 -11.56
C PHE A 496 2.42 -13.12 -12.61
N GLU A 497 1.12 -13.28 -12.39
CA GLU A 497 0.07 -12.60 -13.17
C GLU A 497 0.28 -11.09 -13.23
N ALA A 498 -0.12 -10.47 -14.35
CA ALA A 498 0.09 -9.03 -14.59
C ALA A 498 -0.59 -8.16 -13.52
N VAL A 499 -1.75 -8.56 -13.00
CA VAL A 499 -2.43 -7.87 -11.91
C VAL A 499 -1.82 -8.26 -10.56
N LEU A 500 -1.08 -7.34 -9.95
CA LEU A 500 -0.41 -7.56 -8.66
C LEU A 500 -1.35 -7.38 -7.45
N SER A 501 -2.25 -8.33 -7.25
CA SER A 501 -3.15 -8.35 -6.08
C SER A 501 -2.42 -8.43 -4.73
N ILE A 502 -1.13 -8.78 -4.71
CA ILE A 502 -0.28 -8.70 -3.51
C ILE A 502 -0.19 -7.26 -2.95
N LEU A 503 -0.41 -6.23 -3.78
CA LEU A 503 -0.40 -4.83 -3.38
C LEU A 503 -1.65 -4.40 -2.61
N SER A 504 -2.66 -5.28 -2.46
CA SER A 504 -3.97 -4.96 -1.88
C SER A 504 -3.91 -4.38 -0.46
N TYR A 505 -2.88 -4.69 0.34
CA TYR A 505 -2.67 -4.08 1.66
C TYR A 505 -2.61 -2.54 1.61
N LEU A 506 -2.13 -2.00 0.49
CA LEU A 506 -1.86 -0.58 0.28
C LEU A 506 -2.97 0.14 -0.49
N LEU A 507 -4.00 -0.59 -0.94
CA LEU A 507 -5.03 -0.14 -1.89
C LEU A 507 -6.44 -0.38 -1.33
N LYS A 508 -7.39 0.52 -1.64
CA LYS A 508 -8.76 0.49 -1.09
C LYS A 508 -9.67 -0.43 -1.89
N ALA A 509 -9.58 -0.37 -3.21
CA ALA A 509 -10.36 -1.17 -4.14
C ALA A 509 -9.40 -2.02 -4.97
N PRO A 510 -8.84 -3.09 -4.40
CA PRO A 510 -7.77 -3.82 -5.06
C PRO A 510 -8.27 -4.49 -6.34
N LEU A 511 -7.55 -4.23 -7.44
CA LEU A 511 -7.68 -4.97 -8.67
C LEU A 511 -7.12 -6.38 -8.46
N VAL A 512 -7.85 -7.38 -8.94
CA VAL A 512 -7.49 -8.79 -8.82
C VAL A 512 -7.55 -9.48 -10.18
N PRO A 513 -6.79 -10.57 -10.40
CA PRO A 513 -6.89 -11.37 -11.62
C PRO A 513 -8.32 -11.85 -11.88
N SER A 514 -8.68 -12.01 -13.15
CA SER A 514 -10.02 -12.43 -13.55
C SER A 514 -10.43 -13.75 -12.87
N GLY A 515 -11.66 -13.79 -12.34
CA GLY A 515 -12.20 -14.97 -11.64
C GLY A 515 -11.68 -15.19 -10.22
N THR A 516 -10.88 -14.28 -9.66
CA THR A 516 -10.39 -14.38 -8.27
C THR A 516 -11.18 -13.46 -7.31
N PRO A 517 -11.32 -13.84 -6.03
CA PRO A 517 -12.06 -13.03 -5.07
C PRO A 517 -11.26 -11.80 -4.63
N VAL A 518 -11.97 -10.69 -4.41
CA VAL A 518 -11.44 -9.49 -3.75
C VAL A 518 -11.42 -9.74 -2.25
N ILE A 519 -10.28 -9.46 -1.59
CA ILE A 519 -10.12 -9.54 -0.14
C ILE A 519 -9.74 -8.15 0.35
N ASN A 520 -10.52 -7.56 1.27
CA ASN A 520 -10.25 -6.22 1.80
C ASN A 520 -9.73 -6.22 3.24
N ALA A 521 -10.00 -7.28 4.00
CA ALA A 521 -9.56 -7.44 5.39
C ALA A 521 -8.03 -7.26 5.51
N LEU A 522 -7.61 -6.24 6.25
CA LEU A 522 -6.23 -5.74 6.22
C LEU A 522 -5.20 -6.79 6.63
N PHE A 523 -5.48 -7.53 7.72
CA PHE A 523 -4.54 -8.52 8.24
C PHE A 523 -4.48 -9.79 7.38
N LYS A 524 -5.54 -10.13 6.64
CA LYS A 524 -5.50 -11.20 5.64
C LYS A 524 -4.57 -10.80 4.48
N GLN A 525 -4.64 -9.55 4.03
CA GLN A 525 -3.73 -9.01 3.01
C GLN A 525 -2.29 -8.95 3.52
N HIS A 526 -2.05 -8.48 4.75
CA HIS A 526 -0.72 -8.47 5.36
C HIS A 526 -0.11 -9.88 5.38
N ARG A 527 -0.87 -10.87 5.88
CA ARG A 527 -0.44 -12.27 5.94
C ARG A 527 -0.17 -12.87 4.57
N CYS A 528 -0.93 -12.49 3.55
CA CYS A 528 -0.66 -12.89 2.16
C CYS A 528 0.76 -12.47 1.74
N ILE A 529 1.11 -11.19 1.94
CA ILE A 529 2.42 -10.65 1.57
C ILE A 529 3.53 -11.36 2.34
N THR A 530 3.41 -11.47 3.67
CA THR A 530 4.43 -12.13 4.49
C THR A 530 4.62 -13.59 4.11
N ASN A 531 3.53 -14.33 3.84
CA ASN A 531 3.61 -15.74 3.51
C ASN A 531 4.22 -15.99 2.13
N ILE A 532 3.90 -15.16 1.13
CA ILE A 532 4.52 -15.26 -0.21
C ILE A 532 6.02 -14.98 -0.11
N PHE A 533 6.43 -13.94 0.61
CA PHE A 533 7.85 -13.61 0.73
C PHE A 533 8.62 -14.61 1.60
N SER A 534 8.01 -15.13 2.66
CA SER A 534 8.59 -16.24 3.43
C SER A 534 8.76 -17.49 2.55
N ALA A 535 7.76 -17.85 1.72
CA ALA A 535 7.89 -18.95 0.78
C ALA A 535 9.02 -18.74 -0.24
N CYS A 536 9.17 -17.52 -0.76
CA CYS A 536 10.27 -17.15 -1.65
C CYS A 536 11.65 -17.19 -0.96
N ALA A 537 11.70 -16.87 0.33
CA ALA A 537 12.92 -16.91 1.14
C ALA A 537 13.22 -18.32 1.72
N GLY A 538 12.27 -19.25 1.64
CA GLY A 538 12.36 -20.57 2.26
C GLY A 538 12.11 -20.60 3.77
N ILE A 539 11.57 -19.51 4.31
CA ILE A 539 11.20 -19.37 5.71
C ILE A 539 9.88 -20.11 5.94
N ALA A 540 9.82 -20.93 6.99
CA ALA A 540 8.59 -21.57 7.40
C ALA A 540 7.54 -20.51 7.80
N MET A 541 6.30 -20.68 7.36
CA MET A 541 5.23 -19.73 7.72
C MET A 541 4.96 -19.77 9.21
N ASP A 542 4.75 -18.60 9.81
CA ASP A 542 4.17 -18.53 11.14
C ASP A 542 2.71 -18.95 11.07
N THR A 543 2.33 -19.86 11.97
CA THR A 543 0.99 -20.45 12.01
C THR A 543 0.20 -19.99 13.23
N ASP A 544 0.82 -19.23 14.13
CA ASP A 544 0.26 -18.82 15.43
C ASP A 544 -0.15 -20.02 16.33
N MET A 545 0.22 -21.25 15.96
CA MET A 545 -0.18 -22.45 16.70
C MET A 545 0.54 -22.57 18.04
N LEU A 546 1.81 -22.14 18.11
CA LEU A 546 2.64 -22.14 19.32
C LEU A 546 2.66 -23.50 20.05
N LEU A 547 2.78 -24.60 19.29
CA LEU A 547 2.69 -25.96 19.84
C LEU A 547 3.81 -26.28 20.82
N GLU A 548 4.97 -25.65 20.67
CA GLU A 548 6.11 -25.69 21.58
C GLU A 548 5.77 -25.21 23.00
N HIS A 549 4.77 -24.33 23.15
CA HIS A 549 4.28 -23.84 24.43
C HIS A 549 3.03 -24.59 24.93
N LYS A 550 2.43 -25.44 24.09
CA LYS A 550 1.20 -26.19 24.38
C LYS A 550 1.41 -27.69 24.50
N THR A 551 2.57 -28.19 24.08
CA THR A 551 2.88 -29.62 24.00
C THR A 551 4.35 -29.89 24.30
N LYS A 552 4.71 -31.15 24.54
CA LYS A 552 6.10 -31.58 24.50
C LYS A 552 6.50 -31.74 23.03
N LEU A 553 7.22 -30.76 22.48
CA LEU A 553 7.60 -30.75 21.08
C LEU A 553 8.36 -32.04 20.72
N PRO A 554 7.95 -32.80 19.67
CA PRO A 554 8.68 -33.98 19.26
C PRO A 554 10.07 -33.59 18.73
N LYS A 555 11.01 -34.54 18.75
CA LYS A 555 12.31 -34.34 18.11
C LYS A 555 12.09 -34.00 16.62
N PRO A 556 12.80 -33.00 16.05
CA PRO A 556 12.70 -32.70 14.63
C PRO A 556 12.91 -33.96 13.80
N MET A 557 12.07 -34.17 12.78
CA MET A 557 12.27 -35.27 11.85
C MET A 557 13.64 -35.13 11.20
N LYS A 558 14.40 -36.23 11.16
CA LYS A 558 15.60 -36.30 10.32
C LYS A 558 15.14 -36.22 8.87
N ILE A 559 15.29 -35.06 8.25
CA ILE A 559 15.07 -34.91 6.81
C ILE A 559 16.09 -35.84 6.14
N GLN A 560 15.69 -36.83 5.33
CA GLN A 560 16.64 -37.74 4.65
C GLN A 560 17.44 -36.96 3.59
N PHE A 561 18.77 -36.91 3.74
CA PHE A 561 19.72 -36.13 2.90
C PHE A 561 19.73 -36.59 1.46
#